data_AF-A0A6V7RRJ0-F1
#
_entry.id   AF-A0A6V7RRJ0-F1
#
_cell.length_a   1.000
_cell.length_b   1.000
_cell.length_c   1.000
_cell.angle_alpha   90.00
_cell.angle_beta   90.00
_cell.angle_gamma   90.00
#
_symmetry.space_group_name_H-M   'P 1'
#
loop_
_entity.id
_entity.type
_entity.pdbx_description
1 polymer ?
#
loop_
_entity_poly.entity_id
_entity_poly.type
_entity_poly.pdbx_seq_one_letter_code
_entity_poly.pdbx_strand_id
1 'polypeptide(L)'
;MDREKLFLHIQQLERNIKMMDEEVQTLKELTVKLVEENVSLELEKENYEQLLNDKETADSPFKENSLKSLYDEGFHVCSIHFGTHRHGDDCLFCQAFFNERQS
;
A
#
# COMPACT_ATOMS: atom_id res chain seq x y z
N MET A 1 -50.27 31.84 -30.17
CA MET A 1 -48.90 31.85 -29.59
C MET A 1 -48.05 32.78 -30.43
N ASP A 2 -47.38 33.73 -29.78
CA ASP A 2 -46.65 34.81 -30.45
C ASP A 2 -45.36 34.27 -31.08
N ARG A 3 -45.15 34.46 -32.40
CA ARG A 3 -43.95 33.95 -33.10
C ARG A 3 -42.66 34.45 -32.47
N GLU A 4 -42.68 35.66 -31.93
CA GLU A 4 -41.54 36.28 -31.25
C GLU A 4 -41.16 35.54 -29.97
N LYS A 5 -42.16 35.12 -29.16
CA LYS A 5 -41.90 34.34 -27.93
C LYS A 5 -41.30 32.97 -28.24
N LEU A 6 -41.77 32.31 -29.31
CA LEU A 6 -41.19 31.03 -29.75
C LEU A 6 -39.74 31.20 -30.21
N PHE A 7 -39.44 32.28 -30.94
CA PHE A 7 -38.08 32.58 -31.40
C PHE A 7 -37.13 32.84 -30.22
N LEU A 8 -37.54 33.64 -29.23
CA LEU A 8 -36.76 33.88 -28.02
C LEU A 8 -36.51 32.60 -27.22
N HIS A 9 -37.52 31.72 -27.14
CA HIS A 9 -37.38 30.45 -26.45
C HIS A 9 -36.39 29.51 -27.15
N ILE A 10 -36.44 29.42 -28.48
CA ILE A 10 -35.46 28.66 -29.28
C ILE A 10 -34.05 29.21 -29.05
N GLN A 11 -33.87 30.53 -29.10
CA GLN A 11 -32.56 31.14 -28.88
C GLN A 11 -32.02 30.87 -27.46
N GLN A 12 -32.90 30.80 -26.46
CA GLN A 12 -32.50 30.42 -25.10
C GLN A 12 -32.08 28.95 -25.03
N LEU A 13 -32.83 28.05 -25.67
CA LEU A 13 -32.48 26.63 -25.73
C LEU A 13 -31.14 26.42 -26.44
N GLU A 14 -30.88 27.13 -27.53
CA GLU A 14 -29.58 27.10 -28.22
C GLU A 14 -28.43 27.53 -27.32
N ARG A 15 -28.60 28.58 -26.50
CA ARG A 15 -27.60 28.99 -25.51
C ARG A 15 -27.39 27.92 -24.43
N ASN A 16 -28.47 27.36 -23.92
CA ASN A 16 -28.39 26.30 -22.90
C ASN A 16 -27.66 25.06 -23.42
N ILE A 17 -27.94 24.66 -24.67
CA ILE A 17 -27.25 23.53 -25.31
C ILE A 17 -25.76 23.81 -25.43
N LYS A 18 -25.36 25.03 -25.82
CA LYS A 18 -23.94 25.40 -25.90
C LYS A 18 -23.24 25.35 -24.54
N MET A 19 -23.87 25.92 -23.50
CA MET A 19 -23.30 25.83 -22.14
C MET A 19 -23.17 24.38 -21.67
N MET A 20 -24.18 23.56 -21.94
CA MET A 20 -24.16 22.15 -21.57
C MET A 20 -23.10 21.35 -22.35
N ASP A 21 -22.85 21.71 -23.62
CA ASP A 21 -21.76 21.12 -24.40
C ASP A 21 -20.39 21.46 -23.79
N GLU A 22 -20.17 22.73 -23.42
CA GLU A 22 -18.93 23.18 -22.74
C GLU A 22 -18.72 22.46 -21.40
N GLU A 23 -19.78 22.30 -20.61
CA GLU A 23 -19.75 21.52 -19.36
C GLU A 23 -19.38 20.05 -19.62
N VAL A 24 -19.96 19.42 -20.64
CA VAL A 24 -19.67 18.03 -21.02
C VAL A 24 -18.21 17.87 -21.48
N GLN A 25 -17.66 18.82 -22.25
CA GLN A 25 -16.25 18.79 -22.63
C GLN A 25 -15.34 18.87 -21.40
N THR A 26 -15.65 19.78 -20.47
CA THR A 26 -14.90 19.91 -19.21
C THR A 26 -14.96 18.61 -18.40
N LEU A 27 -16.14 18.00 -18.30
CA LEU A 27 -16.34 16.74 -17.58
C LEU A 27 -15.55 15.60 -18.22
N LYS A 28 -15.48 15.57 -19.55
CA LYS A 28 -14.71 14.58 -20.31
C LYS A 28 -13.21 14.72 -20.01
N GLU A 29 -12.67 15.94 -20.00
CA GLU A 29 -11.26 16.18 -19.66
C GLU A 29 -10.93 15.73 -18.23
N LEU A 30 -11.80 16.03 -17.26
CA LEU A 30 -11.64 15.57 -15.88
C LEU A 30 -11.71 14.04 -15.78
N THR A 31 -12.62 13.41 -16.54
CA THR A 31 -12.76 11.95 -16.59
C THR A 31 -11.49 11.29 -17.09
N VAL A 32 -10.85 11.83 -18.15
CA VAL A 32 -9.58 11.32 -18.68
C VAL A 32 -8.50 11.36 -17.59
N LYS A 33 -8.34 12.50 -16.91
CA LYS A 33 -7.35 12.64 -15.83
C LYS A 33 -7.58 11.65 -14.69
N LEU A 34 -8.84 11.45 -14.28
CA LEU A 34 -9.19 10.48 -13.25
C LEU A 34 -8.88 9.04 -13.65
N VAL A 35 -9.11 8.67 -14.91
CA VAL A 35 -8.78 7.33 -15.42
C VAL A 35 -7.26 7.13 -15.47
N GLU A 36 -6.49 8.13 -15.93
CA GLU A 36 -5.03 8.08 -15.93
C GLU A 36 -4.44 7.92 -14.52
N GLU A 37 -4.99 8.65 -13.55
CA GLU A 37 -4.60 8.52 -12.14
C GLU A 37 -4.94 7.14 -11.58
N ASN A 38 -6.14 6.62 -11.88
CA ASN A 38 -6.55 5.29 -11.42
C ASN A 38 -5.63 4.19 -11.97
N VAL A 39 -5.31 4.23 -13.27
CA VAL A 39 -4.34 3.27 -13.86
C VAL A 39 -2.97 3.37 -13.20
N SER A 40 -2.50 4.59 -12.90
CA SER A 40 -1.23 4.80 -12.23
C SER A 40 -1.22 4.20 -10.82
N LEU A 41 -2.31 4.37 -10.07
CA LEU A 41 -2.49 3.80 -8.74
C LEU A 41 -2.61 2.27 -8.76
N GLU A 42 -3.29 1.70 -9.76
CA GLU A 42 -3.38 0.25 -9.95
C GLU A 42 -2.00 -0.38 -10.18
N LEU A 43 -1.15 0.26 -11.00
CA LEU A 43 0.23 -0.17 -11.22
C LEU A 43 1.09 -0.07 -9.95
N GLU A 44 0.94 1.01 -9.18
CA GLU A 44 1.68 1.17 -7.92
C GLU A 44 1.27 0.10 -6.91
N LYS A 45 -0.04 -0.18 -6.80
CA LYS A 45 -0.57 -1.25 -5.97
C LYS A 45 0.00 -2.61 -6.37
N GLU A 46 0.00 -2.95 -7.66
CA GLU A 46 0.55 -4.21 -8.15
C GLU A 46 2.04 -4.35 -7.79
N ASN A 47 2.82 -3.27 -7.95
CA ASN A 47 4.22 -3.25 -7.57
C ASN A 47 4.43 -3.48 -6.06
N TYR A 48 3.60 -2.89 -5.19
CA TYR A 48 3.68 -3.17 -3.75
C TYR A 48 3.32 -4.62 -3.41
N GLU A 49 2.29 -5.19 -4.05
CA GLU A 49 1.89 -6.59 -3.84
C GLU A 49 3.01 -7.55 -4.28
N GLN A 50 3.69 -7.27 -5.40
CA GLN A 50 4.86 -8.02 -5.84
C GLN A 50 6.00 -7.95 -4.82
N LEU A 51 6.34 -6.74 -4.34
CA LEU A 51 7.38 -6.58 -3.31
C LEU A 51 7.06 -7.30 -1.99
N LEU A 52 5.78 -7.37 -1.61
CA LEU A 52 5.34 -8.11 -0.43
C LEU A 52 5.46 -9.62 -0.64
N ASN A 53 4.99 -10.13 -1.79
CA ASN A 53 5.14 -11.55 -2.14
C ASN A 53 6.62 -11.96 -2.25
N ASP A 54 7.47 -11.11 -2.81
CA ASP A 54 8.91 -11.36 -2.90
C ASP A 54 9.57 -11.39 -1.52
N LYS A 55 9.11 -10.56 -0.57
CA LYS A 55 9.56 -10.64 0.83
C LYS A 55 9.05 -11.90 1.53
N GLU A 56 7.79 -12.28 1.32
CA GLU A 56 7.22 -13.50 1.92
C GLU A 56 7.85 -14.78 1.35
N THR A 57 8.29 -14.76 0.08
CA THR A 57 9.00 -15.89 -0.56
C THR A 57 10.51 -15.89 -0.27
N ALA A 58 11.13 -14.73 -0.05
CA ALA A 58 12.52 -14.64 0.43
C ALA A 58 12.69 -15.06 1.91
N ASP A 59 11.59 -15.19 2.66
CA ASP A 59 11.58 -15.62 4.07
C ASP A 59 11.67 -17.15 4.28
N SER A 60 12.05 -17.93 3.26
CA SER A 60 12.40 -19.35 3.44
C SER A 60 13.70 -19.69 2.70
N PRO A 61 14.84 -19.51 3.39
CA PRO A 61 15.37 -20.59 4.24
C PRO A 61 15.57 -20.21 5.72
N PHE A 62 15.24 -18.98 6.13
CA PHE A 62 15.53 -18.50 7.49
C PHE A 62 14.44 -18.78 8.53
N LYS A 63 13.27 -19.27 8.11
CA LYS A 63 12.16 -19.63 9.02
C LYS A 63 12.45 -20.79 9.98
N GLU A 64 13.56 -21.50 9.78
CA GLU A 64 14.07 -22.50 10.73
C GLU A 64 15.19 -21.99 11.65
N ASN A 65 15.65 -20.73 11.51
CA ASN A 65 16.54 -20.12 12.52
C ASN A 65 15.68 -19.48 13.62
N SER A 66 14.92 -20.33 14.31
CA SER A 66 14.26 -19.93 15.54
C SER A 66 15.30 -19.34 16.49
N LEU A 67 14.94 -18.29 17.25
CA LEU A 67 15.83 -17.72 18.29
C LEU A 67 16.37 -18.81 19.25
N LYS A 68 15.61 -19.91 19.39
CA LYS A 68 16.06 -21.10 20.11
C LYS A 68 17.24 -21.82 19.43
N SER A 69 17.23 -22.00 18.11
CA SER A 69 18.36 -22.59 17.37
C SER A 69 19.62 -21.70 17.47
N LEU A 70 19.48 -20.38 17.34
CA LEU A 70 20.61 -19.45 17.54
C LEU A 70 21.19 -19.53 18.96
N TYR A 71 20.34 -19.69 19.97
CA TYR A 71 20.77 -19.87 21.35
C TYR A 71 21.49 -21.22 21.58
N ASP A 72 20.98 -22.30 20.96
CA ASP A 72 21.55 -23.65 21.03
C ASP A 72 22.89 -23.75 20.27
N GLU A 73 23.06 -22.97 19.19
CA GLU A 73 24.32 -22.80 18.47
C GLU A 73 25.37 -21.98 19.24
N GLY A 74 24.98 -21.43 20.39
CA GLY A 74 25.89 -20.70 21.27
C GLY A 74 25.93 -19.20 21.01
N PHE A 75 24.93 -18.60 20.36
CA PHE A 75 24.81 -17.15 20.20
C PHE A 75 23.89 -16.50 21.23
N HIS A 76 24.15 -15.24 21.57
CA HIS A 76 23.29 -14.44 22.42
C HIS A 76 22.03 -13.99 21.65
N VAL A 77 20.86 -14.12 22.29
CA VAL A 77 19.56 -13.68 21.75
C VAL A 77 18.94 -12.53 22.55
N CYS A 78 19.63 -12.05 23.60
CA CYS A 78 19.21 -10.87 24.35
C CYS A 78 19.54 -9.58 23.58
N SER A 79 18.78 -8.51 23.84
CA SER A 79 18.96 -7.21 23.20
C SER A 79 20.35 -6.59 23.41
N ILE A 80 21.07 -7.00 24.45
CA ILE A 80 22.36 -6.43 24.84
C ILE A 80 23.51 -6.97 23.99
N HIS A 81 23.48 -8.26 23.62
CA HIS A 81 24.59 -8.95 22.96
C HIS A 81 24.16 -9.71 21.70
N PHE A 82 23.02 -9.36 21.10
CA PHE A 82 22.38 -10.11 20.03
C PHE A 82 23.36 -10.52 18.91
N GLY A 83 23.39 -11.82 18.60
CA GLY A 83 24.20 -12.39 17.51
C GLY A 83 25.68 -12.58 17.82
N THR A 84 26.15 -12.29 19.04
CA THR A 84 27.54 -12.57 19.45
C THR A 84 27.67 -13.95 20.08
N HIS A 85 28.87 -14.56 20.01
CA HIS A 85 29.12 -15.91 20.51
C HIS A 85 29.26 -15.91 22.05
N ARG A 86 28.59 -16.84 22.72
CA ARG A 86 28.56 -17.01 24.19
C ARG A 86 29.85 -17.59 24.75
N HIS A 87 30.68 -18.21 23.91
CA HIS A 87 31.93 -18.88 24.31
C HIS A 87 31.76 -19.90 25.46
N GLY A 88 30.55 -20.43 25.66
CA GLY A 88 30.21 -21.39 26.72
C GLY A 88 29.60 -20.79 27.98
N ASP A 89 29.43 -19.46 28.08
CA ASP A 89 28.85 -18.82 29.26
C ASP A 89 27.31 -18.79 29.22
N ASP A 90 26.66 -19.04 30.36
CA ASP A 90 25.21 -18.91 30.52
C ASP A 90 24.79 -17.45 30.70
N CYS A 91 23.94 -16.97 29.80
CA CYS A 91 23.46 -15.59 29.81
C CYS A 91 22.08 -15.50 30.47
N LEU A 92 22.02 -14.93 31.69
CA LEU A 92 20.78 -14.73 32.44
C LEU A 92 19.71 -13.95 31.66
N PHE A 93 20.13 -12.99 30.82
CA PHE A 93 19.21 -12.21 29.99
C PHE A 93 18.58 -13.02 28.87
N CYS A 94 19.29 -14.00 28.31
CA CYS A 94 18.72 -14.90 27.30
C CYS A 94 17.68 -15.83 27.93
N GLN A 95 17.94 -16.32 29.15
CA GLN A 95 16.98 -17.15 29.89
C GLN A 95 15.73 -16.36 30.28
N ALA A 96 15.88 -15.12 30.77
CA ALA A 96 14.76 -14.24 31.08
C ALA A 96 13.88 -14.00 29.85
N PHE A 97 14.49 -13.74 28.69
CA PHE A 97 13.79 -13.56 27.42
C PHE A 97 12.93 -14.77 27.03
N PHE A 98 13.39 -16.00 27.27
CA PHE A 98 12.58 -17.20 27.01
C PHE A 98 11.51 -17.47 28.07
N ASN A 99 11.76 -17.09 29.33
CA ASN A 99 10.80 -17.27 30.41
C ASN A 99 9.62 -16.30 30.32
N GLU A 100 9.83 -15.06 29.85
CA GLU A 100 8.76 -14.06 29.66
C GLU A 100 7.74 -14.44 28.58
N ARG A 101 8.11 -15.33 27.64
CA ARG A 101 7.20 -15.79 26.55
C ARG A 101 6.38 -17.03 26.92
N GLN A 102 6.55 -17.59 28.10
CA GLN A 102 5.79 -18.77 28.59
C GLN A 102 4.71 -18.42 29.61
N SER A 103 4.49 -17.13 29.90
CA SER A 103 3.50 -16.65 30.87
C SER A 103 2.40 -15.80 30.26
#